data_AF-A4EFN4-F1
#
_entry.id   AF-A4EFN4-F1
#
_cell.length_a   1.000
_cell.length_b   1.000
_cell.length_c   1.000
_cell.angle_alpha   90.00
_cell.angle_beta   90.00
_cell.angle_gamma   90.00
#
_symmetry.space_group_name_H-M   'P 1'
#
loop_
_entity.id
_entity.type
_entity.pdbx_description
1 polymer ?
#
loop_
_entity_poly.entity_id
_entity_poly.type
_entity_poly.pdbx_seq_one_letter_code
_entity_poly.pdbx_strand_id
1 'polypeptide(L)'
;MQFINTTIKAGVWQGDLLGAKDETPDLRVTHLGEALEQVSFERDGSRNLWRVSVTLPQEILSDGVQTCVISDGSGATIGTISIICGTPLTDDLRAEIALLRAELDLLQKAFRKHCAET
;
A
#
# COMPACT_ATOMS: atom_id res chain seq x y z
N MET A 1 3.21 13.91 0.43
CA MET A 1 3.86 13.32 -0.77
C MET A 1 2.91 12.28 -1.35
N GLN A 2 2.94 12.03 -2.66
CA GLN A 2 2.00 11.09 -3.30
C GLN A 2 2.70 10.32 -4.43
N PHE A 3 2.40 9.03 -4.57
CA PHE A 3 2.86 8.22 -5.70
C PHE A 3 1.90 8.27 -6.90
N ILE A 4 2.48 8.36 -8.09
CA ILE A 4 1.80 8.20 -9.39
C ILE A 4 2.59 7.23 -10.28
N ASN A 5 2.01 6.81 -11.41
CA ASN A 5 2.65 5.96 -12.42
C ASN A 5 3.30 4.68 -11.84
N THR A 6 2.61 4.00 -10.93
CA THR A 6 3.16 2.83 -10.25
C THR A 6 3.11 1.58 -11.14
N THR A 7 4.15 0.74 -11.07
CA THR A 7 4.22 -0.51 -11.83
C THR A 7 5.04 -1.55 -11.07
N ILE A 8 4.81 -2.83 -11.35
CA ILE A 8 5.66 -3.93 -10.88
C ILE A 8 6.12 -4.70 -12.11
N LYS A 9 7.44 -4.85 -12.27
CA LYS A 9 8.03 -5.64 -13.35
C LYS A 9 9.27 -6.36 -12.84
N ALA A 10 9.37 -7.66 -13.12
CA ALA A 10 10.52 -8.49 -12.78
C ALA A 10 10.95 -8.39 -11.30
N GLY A 11 9.97 -8.39 -10.37
CA GLY A 11 10.24 -8.30 -8.93
C GLY A 11 10.60 -6.90 -8.43
N VAL A 12 10.57 -5.87 -9.29
CA VAL A 12 10.83 -4.49 -8.90
C VAL A 12 9.53 -3.70 -9.00
N TRP A 13 9.10 -3.14 -7.87
CA TRP A 13 8.07 -2.11 -7.86
C TRP A 13 8.71 -0.76 -8.16
N GLN A 14 8.07 0.05 -8.99
CA GLN A 14 8.49 1.42 -9.28
C GLN A 14 7.31 2.38 -9.16
N GLY A 15 7.58 3.61 -8.72
CA GLY A 15 6.59 4.68 -8.67
C GLY A 15 7.24 6.06 -8.68
N ASP A 16 6.53 7.04 -9.26
CA ASP A 16 6.97 8.43 -9.27
C ASP A 16 6.38 9.15 -8.05
N LEU A 17 7.25 9.64 -7.17
CA LEU A 17 6.90 10.39 -5.97
C LEU A 17 6.85 11.89 -6.25
N LEU A 18 5.67 12.47 -6.06
CA LEU A 18 5.40 13.90 -6.13
C LEU A 18 5.46 14.58 -4.76
N GLY A 19 5.92 15.83 -4.77
CA GLY A 19 5.92 16.70 -3.59
C GLY A 19 7.05 16.44 -2.60
N ALA A 20 8.04 15.64 -2.97
CA ALA A 20 9.33 15.59 -2.26
C ALA A 20 10.23 16.76 -2.71
N LYS A 21 11.09 17.21 -1.79
CA LYS A 21 12.03 18.32 -2.03
C LYS A 21 13.23 17.85 -2.87
N ASP A 22 14.23 18.71 -2.97
CA ASP A 22 15.47 18.48 -3.73
C ASP A 22 16.36 17.38 -3.13
N GLU A 23 16.18 17.07 -1.85
CA GLU A 23 16.89 16.04 -1.11
C GLU A 23 16.22 14.67 -1.28
N THR A 24 17.02 13.60 -1.17
CA THR A 24 16.51 12.23 -1.25
C THR A 24 15.39 12.03 -0.23
N PRO A 25 14.21 11.54 -0.66
CA PRO A 25 13.09 11.33 0.25
C PRO A 25 13.44 10.33 1.34
N ASP A 26 13.19 10.70 2.61
CA ASP A 26 13.26 9.77 3.73
C ASP A 26 12.02 8.86 3.70
N LEU A 27 12.14 7.73 3.01
CA LEU A 27 11.09 6.71 2.94
C LEU A 27 11.55 5.41 3.58
N ARG A 28 10.61 4.77 4.25
CA ARG A 28 10.73 3.39 4.73
C ARG A 28 9.70 2.52 4.04
N VAL A 29 10.14 1.38 3.53
CA VAL A 29 9.24 0.35 3.00
C VAL A 29 9.29 -0.84 3.93
N THR A 30 8.12 -1.34 4.36
CA THR A 30 8.04 -2.51 5.24
C THR A 30 7.07 -3.56 4.71
N HIS A 31 7.35 -4.84 4.97
CA HIS A 31 6.44 -5.96 4.80
C HIS A 31 6.28 -6.65 6.16
N LEU A 32 5.04 -6.81 6.62
CA LEU A 32 4.73 -7.32 7.97
C LEU A 32 5.46 -6.58 9.12
N GLY A 33 5.81 -5.30 8.90
CA GLY A 33 6.55 -4.47 9.85
C GLY A 33 8.07 -4.56 9.73
N GLU A 34 8.60 -5.51 8.95
CA GLU A 34 10.03 -5.65 8.69
C GLU A 34 10.46 -4.78 7.50
N ALA A 35 11.60 -4.10 7.62
CA ALA A 35 12.07 -3.16 6.61
C ALA A 35 12.65 -3.90 5.38
N LEU A 36 12.31 -3.41 4.19
CA LEU A 36 12.93 -3.84 2.95
C LEU A 36 14.19 -2.99 2.69
N GLU A 37 15.33 -3.64 2.52
CA GLU A 37 16.62 -2.93 2.40
C GLU A 37 16.87 -2.34 1.01
N GLN A 38 16.25 -2.91 -0.03
CA GLN A 38 16.55 -2.57 -1.43
C GLN A 38 15.60 -1.52 -2.00
N VAL A 39 15.70 -0.30 -1.47
CA VAL A 39 14.99 0.88 -1.98
C VAL A 39 15.99 1.84 -2.64
N SER A 40 15.76 2.19 -3.91
CA SER A 40 16.59 3.15 -4.64
C SER A 40 15.76 4.35 -5.12
N PHE A 41 16.44 5.48 -5.24
CA PHE A 41 15.85 6.77 -5.56
C PHE A 41 16.61 7.40 -6.72
N GLU A 42 15.88 7.72 -7.80
CA GLU A 42 16.43 8.44 -8.95
C GLU A 42 15.64 9.73 -9.13
N ARG A 43 16.35 10.86 -9.15
CA ARG A 43 15.71 12.17 -9.32
C ARG A 43 15.50 12.46 -10.80
N ASP A 44 14.26 12.70 -11.22
CA ASP A 44 13.96 13.31 -12.52
C ASP A 44 13.93 14.83 -12.35
N GLY A 45 15.09 15.46 -12.59
CA GLY A 45 15.26 16.92 -12.49
C GLY A 45 14.40 17.71 -13.48
N SER A 46 13.91 17.10 -14.56
CA SER A 46 13.07 17.78 -15.56
C SER A 46 11.62 17.93 -15.11
N ARG A 47 11.13 16.99 -14.28
CA ARG A 47 9.74 16.93 -13.81
C ARG A 47 9.58 17.19 -12.32
N ASN A 48 10.69 17.49 -11.62
CA ASN A 48 10.75 17.69 -10.18
C ASN A 48 10.07 16.55 -9.40
N LEU A 49 10.39 15.31 -9.78
CA LEU A 49 9.86 14.09 -9.18
C LEU A 49 10.98 13.12 -8.84
N TRP A 50 10.68 12.20 -7.94
CA TRP A 50 11.59 11.11 -7.57
C TRP A 50 11.03 9.79 -8.05
N ARG A 51 11.77 9.08 -8.90
CA ARG A 51 11.48 7.69 -9.21
C ARG A 51 12.01 6.81 -8.09
N VAL A 52 11.09 6.17 -7.38
CA VAL A 52 11.41 5.22 -6.31
C VAL A 52 11.30 3.83 -6.88
N SER A 53 12.33 3.01 -6.66
CA SER A 53 12.30 1.58 -7.00
C SER A 53 12.50 0.75 -5.74
N VAL A 54 11.68 -0.28 -5.57
CA VAL A 54 11.73 -1.22 -4.44
C VAL A 54 11.89 -2.61 -5.03
N THR A 55 13.03 -3.24 -4.74
CA THR A 55 13.20 -4.66 -5.09
C THR A 55 12.46 -5.50 -4.07
N LEU A 56 11.50 -6.29 -4.54
CA LEU A 56 10.68 -7.15 -3.70
C LEU A 56 11.45 -8.46 -3.45
N PRO A 57 11.75 -8.81 -2.19
CA PRO A 57 12.32 -10.10 -1.85
C PRO A 57 11.41 -11.25 -2.31
N GLN A 58 12.01 -12.39 -2.66
CA GLN A 58 11.26 -13.55 -3.16
C GLN A 58 10.35 -14.13 -2.08
N GLU A 59 10.73 -13.96 -0.81
CA GLU A 59 10.01 -14.39 0.38
C GLU A 59 8.64 -13.72 0.50
N ILE A 60 8.46 -12.52 -0.10
CA ILE A 60 7.17 -11.83 -0.15
C ILE A 60 6.24 -12.51 -1.16
N LEU A 61 6.76 -13.21 -2.18
CA LEU A 61 5.95 -13.86 -3.21
C LEU A 61 5.34 -15.17 -2.67
N SER A 62 4.25 -15.04 -1.93
CA SER A 62 3.53 -16.14 -1.28
C SER A 62 2.03 -16.06 -1.57
N ASP A 63 1.35 -17.19 -1.44
CA ASP A 63 -0.09 -17.29 -1.68
C ASP A 63 -0.89 -16.27 -0.84
N GLY A 64 -1.95 -15.72 -1.44
CA GLY A 64 -2.81 -14.72 -0.83
C GLY A 64 -2.43 -13.28 -1.18
N VAL A 65 -2.76 -12.35 -0.29
CA VAL A 65 -2.50 -10.91 -0.47
C VAL A 65 -1.36 -10.49 0.44
N GLN A 66 -0.32 -9.94 -0.18
CA GLN A 66 0.87 -9.45 0.48
C GLN A 66 0.92 -7.94 0.33
N THR A 67 1.12 -7.24 1.45
CA THR A 67 1.05 -5.78 1.51
C THR A 67 2.35 -5.22 2.04
N CYS A 68 3.02 -4.39 1.23
CA CYS A 68 4.13 -3.58 1.71
C CYS A 68 3.65 -2.15 1.94
N VAL A 69 4.05 -1.55 3.06
CA VAL A 69 3.69 -0.18 3.42
C VAL A 69 4.85 0.74 3.12
N ILE A 70 4.59 1.86 2.46
CA ILE A 70 5.57 2.93 2.24
C ILE A 70 5.20 4.07 3.17
N SER A 71 6.10 4.42 4.09
CA SER A 71 5.96 5.53 5.03
C SER A 71 7.05 6.56 4.83
N ASP A 72 6.76 7.81 5.19
CA ASP A 72 7.76 8.88 5.27
C ASP A 72 8.54 8.86 6.60
N GLY A 73 9.52 9.75 6.76
CA GLY A 73 10.32 9.90 7.97
C GLY A 73 9.54 10.24 9.26
N SER A 74 8.28 10.67 9.16
CA SER A 74 7.39 10.85 10.32
C SER A 74 6.66 9.57 10.73
N GLY A 75 6.73 8.52 9.91
CA GLY A 75 6.00 7.28 10.06
C GLY A 75 4.62 7.28 9.38
N ALA A 76 4.21 8.40 8.78
CA ALA A 76 2.94 8.48 8.07
C ALA A 76 2.98 7.64 6.79
N THR A 77 1.96 6.79 6.60
CA THR A 77 1.81 6.01 5.37
C THR A 77 1.48 6.92 4.19
N ILE A 78 2.30 6.84 3.14
CA ILE A 78 2.15 7.63 1.91
C ILE A 78 1.88 6.76 0.67
N GLY A 79 1.97 5.44 0.82
CA GLY A 79 1.73 4.50 -0.28
C GLY A 79 1.67 3.06 0.20
N THR A 80 1.17 2.19 -0.67
CA THR A 80 1.04 0.76 -0.40
C THR A 80 1.31 -0.02 -1.67
N ILE A 81 2.03 -1.14 -1.55
CA ILE A 81 2.29 -2.09 -2.63
C ILE A 81 1.51 -3.35 -2.31
N SER A 82 0.60 -3.76 -3.19
CA SER A 82 -0.19 -4.98 -3.04
C SER A 82 0.24 -6.01 -4.09
N ILE A 83 0.59 -7.20 -3.63
CA ILE A 83 0.95 -8.34 -4.45
C ILE A 83 -0.06 -9.45 -4.14
N ILE A 84 -0.66 -10.02 -5.17
CA ILE A 84 -1.63 -11.11 -5.04
C ILE A 84 -1.06 -12.31 -5.81
N CYS A 85 -0.82 -13.41 -5.10
CA CYS A 85 -0.26 -14.63 -5.67
C CYS A 85 -1.09 -15.86 -5.29
N GLY A 86 -0.88 -16.95 -6.01
CA GLY A 86 -1.60 -18.21 -5.80
C GLY A 86 -2.95 -18.27 -6.50
N THR A 87 -3.74 -19.28 -6.15
CA THR A 87 -5.09 -19.46 -6.68
C THR A 87 -5.92 -18.23 -6.31
N PRO A 88 -6.59 -17.57 -7.27
CA PRO A 88 -7.42 -16.43 -6.94
C PRO A 88 -8.48 -16.87 -5.93
N LEU A 89 -8.34 -16.44 -4.68
CA LEU A 89 -9.37 -16.57 -3.64
C LEU A 89 -10.53 -15.61 -3.93
N THR A 90 -10.84 -15.36 -5.21
CA THR A 90 -11.69 -14.24 -5.64
C THR A 90 -13.12 -14.40 -5.12
N ASP A 91 -13.59 -15.64 -4.99
CA ASP A 91 -14.92 -15.94 -4.48
C ASP A 91 -14.96 -15.94 -2.94
N ASP A 92 -13.94 -16.51 -2.28
CA ASP A 92 -13.88 -16.51 -0.81
C ASP A 92 -13.57 -15.10 -0.24
N LEU A 93 -12.67 -14.32 -0.85
CA LEU A 93 -12.44 -12.92 -0.44
C LEU A 93 -13.70 -12.07 -0.66
N ARG A 94 -14.47 -12.28 -1.73
CA ARG A 94 -15.75 -11.59 -1.90
C ARG A 94 -16.77 -12.02 -0.86
N ALA A 95 -16.80 -13.30 -0.49
CA ALA A 95 -17.68 -13.80 0.55
C ALA A 95 -17.34 -13.17 1.92
N GLU A 96 -16.06 -13.15 2.30
CA GLU A 96 -15.59 -12.51 3.53
C GLU A 96 -15.82 -11.00 3.52
N ILE A 97 -15.55 -10.30 2.41
CA ILE A 97 -15.86 -8.86 2.27
C ILE A 97 -17.36 -8.58 2.34
N ALA A 98 -18.20 -9.46 1.78
CA ALA A 98 -19.65 -9.34 1.86
C ALA A 98 -20.15 -9.53 3.30
N LEU A 99 -19.57 -10.47 4.06
CA LEU A 99 -19.85 -10.68 5.47
C LEU A 99 -19.46 -9.46 6.31
N LEU A 100 -18.26 -8.93 6.13
CA LEU A 100 -17.80 -7.73 6.84
C LEU A 100 -18.68 -6.50 6.56
N ARG A 101 -19.15 -6.33 5.31
CA ARG A 101 -20.11 -5.26 4.97
C ARG A 101 -21.47 -5.46 5.64
N ALA A 102 -21.96 -6.70 5.70
CA ALA A 102 -23.22 -7.00 6.37
C ALA A 102 -23.14 -6.68 7.87
N GLU A 103 -22.02 -6.99 8.53
CA GLU A 103 -21.79 -6.64 9.94
C GLU A 103 -21.71 -5.11 10.14
N LEU A 104 -20.99 -4.39 9.27
CA LEU A 104 -20.93 -2.92 9.33
C LEU A 104 -22.29 -2.26 9.11
N ASP A 105 -23.12 -2.79 8.22
CA ASP A 105 -24.48 -2.28 7.98
C ASP A 105 -25.38 -2.44 9.21
N LEU A 106 -25.25 -3.55 9.94
CA LEU A 106 -25.94 -3.77 11.21
C LEU A 106 -25.48 -2.76 12.27
N LEU A 107 -24.16 -2.54 12.37
CA LEU A 107 -23.58 -1.56 13.27
C LEU A 107 -24.06 -0.13 12.94
N GLN A 108 -24.10 0.22 11.66
CA GLN A 108 -24.56 1.51 11.17
C GLN A 108 -26.06 1.74 11.46
N LYS A 109 -26.89 0.70 11.32
CA LYS A 109 -28.32 0.75 11.66
C LYS A 109 -28.52 0.94 13.17
N ALA A 110 -27.81 0.19 14.00
CA ALA A 110 -27.87 0.32 15.44
C ALA A 110 -27.42 1.72 15.89
N PHE A 111 -26.34 2.24 15.31
CA PHE A 111 -25.82 3.57 15.59
C PHE A 111 -26.81 4.67 15.18
N ARG A 112 -27.37 4.61 13.97
CA ARG A 112 -28.40 5.56 13.52
C ARG A 112 -29.63 5.57 14.43
N LYS A 113 -30.08 4.38 14.87
CA LYS A 113 -31.19 4.27 15.82
C LYS A 113 -30.85 4.94 17.15
N HIS A 114 -29.66 4.69 17.68
CA HIS A 114 -29.18 5.31 18.92
C HIS A 114 -29.09 6.84 18.84
N CYS A 115 -28.58 7.38 17.72
CA CYS A 115 -28.53 8.83 17.49
C CYS A 115 -29.89 9.48 17.21
N ALA A 116 -30.95 8.71 16.93
CA ALA A 116 -32.30 9.22 16.77
C ALA A 116 -33.10 9.15 18.08
N GLU A 117 -32.67 8.29 19.01
CA GLU A 117 -33.23 8.14 20.36
C GLU A 117 -32.57 9.06 21.39
N THR A 118 -31.49 9.77 21.01
CA THR A 118 -30.75 10.76 21.81
C THR A 118 -30.80 12.12 21.14
#